data_AF-A0AAN9BS21-F1
#
_entry.id   AF-A0AAN9BS21-F1
#
_cell.length_a   1.000
_cell.length_b   1.000
_cell.length_c   1.000
_cell.angle_alpha   90.00
_cell.angle_beta   90.00
_cell.angle_gamma   90.00
#
_symmetry.space_group_name_H-M   'P 1'
#
loop_
_entity.id
_entity.type
_entity.pdbx_description
1 polymer ?
#
loop_
_entity_poly.entity_id
_entity_poly.type
_entity_poly.pdbx_seq_one_letter_code
_entity_poly.pdbx_strand_id
1 'polypeptide(L)'
;MGPQAVYQDDNARPHRARVVNDFLQQSGVNRMEWPACSPDLNPIENLWDELDRKVRSNHPPPRDVQHLYQMLQAEWQALPQRIFTTLVNSMRTRCVECQNSQGGYTHY
;
A
#
# COMPACT_ATOMS: atom_id res chain seq x y z
N MET A 1 8.97 -2.31 -15.52
CA MET A 1 9.39 -2.86 -14.21
C MET A 1 10.72 -3.59 -14.40
N GLY A 2 11.58 -3.60 -13.39
CA GLY A 2 12.79 -4.43 -13.46
C GLY A 2 12.43 -5.92 -13.54
N PRO A 3 13.29 -6.77 -14.11
CA PRO A 3 13.01 -8.20 -14.31
C PRO A 3 12.76 -9.01 -13.02
N GLN A 4 13.03 -8.42 -11.84
CA GLN A 4 12.84 -9.04 -10.53
C GLN A 4 11.71 -8.38 -9.70
N ALA A 5 10.94 -7.47 -10.30
CA ALA A 5 9.84 -6.84 -9.58
C ALA A 5 8.76 -7.88 -9.22
N VAL A 6 8.18 -7.72 -8.03
CA VAL A 6 7.06 -8.52 -7.54
C VAL A 6 5.90 -7.58 -7.28
N TYR A 7 4.71 -7.98 -7.73
CA TYR A 7 3.45 -7.30 -7.44
C TYR A 7 2.89 -7.82 -6.12
N GLN A 8 2.53 -6.91 -5.23
CA GLN A 8 1.85 -7.22 -3.99
C GLN A 8 0.44 -6.61 -4.03
N ASP A 9 -0.53 -7.44 -3.67
CA ASP A 9 -1.92 -7.06 -3.39
C ASP A 9 -2.38 -7.79 -2.13
N ASP A 10 -3.57 -7.46 -1.64
CA ASP A 10 -4.23 -8.25 -0.61
C ASP A 10 -5.04 -9.42 -1.24
N ASN A 11 -5.62 -10.24 -0.38
CA ASN A 11 -6.48 -11.35 -0.81
C ASN A 11 -7.96 -10.94 -1.03
N ALA A 12 -8.26 -9.67 -1.34
CA ALA A 12 -9.64 -9.27 -1.59
C ALA A 12 -10.24 -10.06 -2.76
N ARG A 13 -11.54 -10.36 -2.68
CA ARG A 13 -12.24 -11.19 -3.68
C ARG A 13 -12.04 -10.70 -5.13
N PRO A 14 -12.08 -9.39 -5.44
CA PRO A 14 -11.81 -8.92 -6.80
C PRO A 14 -10.39 -9.24 -7.29
N HIS A 15 -9.37 -9.13 -6.43
CA HIS A 15 -7.97 -9.41 -6.78
C HIS A 15 -7.69 -10.90 -7.02
N ARG A 16 -8.59 -11.77 -6.55
CA ARG A 16 -8.52 -13.23 -6.74
C ARG A 16 -9.50 -13.74 -7.81
N ALA A 17 -10.24 -12.85 -8.47
CA ALA A 17 -11.13 -13.23 -9.56
C ALA A 17 -10.32 -13.83 -10.73
N ARG A 18 -10.91 -14.82 -11.42
CA ARG A 18 -10.27 -15.50 -12.57
C ARG A 18 -9.72 -14.52 -13.60
N VAL A 19 -10.52 -13.51 -13.97
CA VAL A 19 -10.12 -12.49 -14.96
C VAL A 19 -8.86 -11.72 -14.55
N VAL A 20 -8.67 -11.47 -13.25
CA VAL A 20 -7.47 -10.79 -12.74
C VAL A 20 -6.27 -11.73 -12.75
N ASN A 21 -6.44 -12.98 -12.30
CA ASN A 21 -5.36 -13.97 -12.34
C ASN A 21 -4.87 -14.23 -13.77
N ASP A 22 -5.79 -14.41 -14.72
CA ASP A 22 -5.48 -14.62 -16.14
C ASP A 22 -4.70 -13.42 -16.71
N PHE A 23 -5.12 -12.19 -16.37
CA PHE A 23 -4.44 -10.97 -16.80
C PHE A 23 -3.02 -10.87 -16.26
N LEU A 24 -2.81 -11.12 -14.95
CA LEU A 24 -1.49 -11.06 -14.33
C LEU A 24 -0.55 -12.11 -14.93
N GLN A 25 -1.05 -13.32 -15.17
CA GLN A 25 -0.30 -14.40 -15.82
C GLN A 25 0.11 -14.03 -17.24
N GLN A 26 -0.83 -13.56 -18.07
CA GLN A 26 -0.56 -13.16 -19.46
C GLN A 26 0.38 -11.97 -19.56
N SER A 27 0.33 -11.07 -18.57
CA SER A 27 1.21 -9.91 -18.48
C SER A 27 2.59 -10.23 -17.91
N GLY A 28 2.86 -11.50 -17.54
CA GLY A 28 4.12 -11.91 -16.92
C GLY A 28 4.40 -11.26 -15.57
N VAL A 29 3.34 -10.83 -14.86
CA VAL A 29 3.47 -10.19 -13.55
C VAL A 29 3.61 -11.27 -12.49
N ASN A 30 4.74 -11.26 -11.78
CA ASN A 30 4.96 -12.12 -10.63
C ASN A 30 4.22 -11.56 -9.41
N ARG A 31 3.21 -12.27 -8.90
CA ARG A 31 2.44 -11.85 -7.72
C ARG A 31 2.96 -12.55 -6.45
N MET A 32 3.11 -11.80 -5.37
CA MET A 32 3.46 -12.31 -4.05
C MET A 32 2.27 -13.02 -3.39
N GLU A 33 2.53 -14.15 -2.73
CA GLU A 33 1.56 -14.76 -1.81
C GLU A 33 1.42 -13.87 -0.55
N TRP A 34 0.18 -13.60 -0.15
CA TRP A 34 -0.10 -12.69 0.97
C TRP A 34 -0.92 -13.41 2.06
N PRO A 35 -0.61 -13.23 3.36
CA PRO A 35 -1.45 -13.75 4.44
C PRO A 35 -2.79 -13.00 4.52
N ALA A 36 -3.86 -13.73 4.89
CA ALA A 36 -5.16 -13.10 5.11
C ALA A 36 -5.16 -12.24 6.39
N CYS A 37 -5.94 -11.15 6.38
CA CYS A 37 -6.13 -10.28 7.55
C CYS A 37 -4.83 -9.64 8.10
N SER A 38 -3.86 -9.32 7.24
CA SER A 38 -2.58 -8.70 7.64
C SER A 38 -2.39 -7.28 7.06
N PRO A 39 -3.22 -6.30 7.48
CA PRO A 39 -3.06 -4.91 7.05
C PRO A 39 -1.79 -4.27 7.62
N ASP A 40 -1.36 -4.72 8.81
CA ASP A 40 -0.14 -4.28 9.50
C ASP A 40 1.14 -4.65 8.71
N LEU A 41 1.06 -5.70 7.89
CA LEU A 41 2.11 -6.06 6.95
C LEU A 41 2.06 -5.26 5.64
N ASN A 42 0.99 -4.53 5.34
CA ASN A 42 0.82 -3.82 4.07
C ASN A 42 1.27 -2.34 4.18
N PRO A 43 2.44 -1.95 3.65
CA PRO A 43 2.95 -0.59 3.85
C PRO A 43 2.11 0.50 3.20
N ILE A 44 1.25 0.16 2.23
CA ILE A 44 0.39 1.15 1.57
C ILE A 44 -0.63 1.73 2.54
N GLU A 45 -1.02 1.00 3.60
CA GLU A 45 -1.96 1.50 4.61
C GLU A 45 -1.37 2.72 5.33
N ASN A 46 -0.08 2.67 5.69
CA ASN A 46 0.60 3.81 6.31
C ASN A 46 0.84 4.96 5.32
N LEU A 47 0.98 4.66 4.02
CA LEU A 47 1.06 5.69 2.98
C LEU A 47 -0.28 6.42 2.81
N TRP A 48 -1.40 5.68 2.87
CA TRP A 48 -2.74 6.26 2.85
C TRP A 48 -2.99 7.15 4.06
N ASP A 49 -2.58 6.74 5.25
CA ASP A 49 -2.69 7.55 6.47
C ASP A 49 -1.89 8.87 6.36
N GLU A 50 -0.65 8.81 5.86
CA GLU A 50 0.15 10.03 5.65
C GLU A 50 -0.49 10.96 4.60
N LEU A 51 -1.03 10.40 3.51
CA LEU A 51 -1.72 11.19 2.50
C LEU A 51 -3.01 11.84 3.04
N ASP A 52 -3.81 11.11 3.82
CA ASP A 52 -5.02 11.64 4.48
C ASP A 52 -4.64 12.77 5.46
N ARG A 53 -3.62 12.57 6.29
CA ARG A 53 -3.11 13.58 7.22
C ARG A 53 -2.67 14.85 6.50
N LYS A 54 -1.99 14.72 5.37
CA LYS A 54 -1.56 15.84 4.51
C LYS A 54 -2.76 16.62 3.96
N VAL A 55 -3.71 15.92 3.36
CA VAL A 55 -4.93 16.54 2.82
C VAL A 55 -5.75 17.23 3.92
N ARG A 56 -5.88 16.63 5.11
CA ARG A 56 -6.57 17.25 6.26
C ARG A 56 -5.87 18.49 6.80
N SER A 57 -4.55 18.57 6.66
CA SER A 57 -3.75 19.71 7.12
C SER A 57 -3.84 20.92 6.19
N ASN A 58 -4.44 20.75 4.99
CA ASN A 58 -4.59 21.84 4.04
C ASN A 58 -5.73 22.78 4.43
N HIS A 59 -5.51 24.07 4.17
CA HIS A 59 -6.47 25.12 4.44
C HIS A 59 -6.66 26.01 3.19
N PRO A 60 -7.92 26.22 2.74
CA PRO A 60 -9.14 25.62 3.27
C PRO A 60 -9.24 24.10 2.98
N PRO A 61 -10.06 23.36 3.75
CA PRO A 61 -10.32 21.95 3.45
C PRO A 61 -11.02 21.79 2.07
N PRO A 62 -10.99 20.58 1.48
CA PRO A 62 -11.67 20.32 0.21
C PRO A 62 -13.17 20.58 0.32
N ARG A 63 -13.72 21.27 -0.67
CA ARG A 63 -15.13 21.73 -0.69
C ARG A 63 -16.07 20.76 -1.42
N ASP A 64 -15.51 19.94 -2.29
CA ASP A 64 -16.20 18.98 -3.13
C ASP A 64 -15.23 17.86 -3.55
N VAL A 65 -15.75 16.84 -4.23
CA VAL A 65 -14.97 15.68 -4.69
C VAL A 65 -13.87 16.08 -5.68
N GLN A 66 -14.10 17.10 -6.51
CA GLN A 66 -13.12 17.53 -7.51
C GLN A 66 -11.92 18.22 -6.85
N HIS A 67 -12.17 19.10 -5.88
CA HIS A 67 -11.13 19.71 -5.06
C HIS A 67 -10.38 18.65 -4.25
N LEU A 68 -11.08 17.68 -3.64
CA LEU A 68 -10.43 16.58 -2.93
C LEU A 68 -9.48 15.80 -3.85
N TYR A 69 -9.92 15.46 -5.06
CA TYR A 69 -9.08 14.77 -6.05
C TYR A 69 -7.82 15.58 -6.40
N GLN A 70 -7.97 16.88 -6.67
CA GLN A 70 -6.84 17.77 -6.97
C GLN A 70 -5.86 17.86 -5.79
N MET A 71 -6.37 17.94 -4.56
CA MET A 71 -5.53 17.99 -3.36
C MET A 71 -4.79 16.66 -3.14
N LEU A 72 -5.45 15.52 -3.31
CA LEU A 72 -4.81 14.20 -3.25
C LEU A 72 -3.67 14.08 -4.26
N GLN A 73 -3.89 14.53 -5.51
CA GLN A 73 -2.84 14.53 -6.52
C GLN A 73 -1.68 15.45 -6.13
N ALA A 74 -1.96 16.67 -5.66
CA ALA A 74 -0.92 17.61 -5.26
C ALA A 74 -0.09 17.10 -4.08
N GLU A 75 -0.74 16.59 -3.03
CA GLU A 75 -0.07 16.02 -1.87
C GLU A 75 0.74 14.78 -2.24
N TRP A 76 0.19 13.89 -3.07
CA TRP A 76 0.92 12.72 -3.57
C TRP A 76 2.21 13.11 -4.29
N GLN A 77 2.16 14.10 -5.19
CA GLN A 77 3.35 14.59 -5.89
C GLN A 77 4.35 15.28 -4.97
N ALA A 78 3.88 15.85 -3.85
CA ALA A 78 4.72 16.49 -2.85
C ALA A 78 5.33 15.51 -1.83
N LEU A 79 4.84 14.25 -1.75
CA LEU A 79 5.38 13.25 -0.83
C LEU A 79 6.86 12.98 -1.15
N PRO A 80 7.78 13.20 -0.19
CA PRO A 80 9.19 12.95 -0.44
C PRO A 80 9.46 11.46 -0.63
N GLN A 81 10.35 11.10 -1.57
CA GLN A 81 10.74 9.71 -1.86
C GLN A 81 11.16 8.92 -0.61
N ARG A 82 11.72 9.60 0.40
CA ARG A 82 12.13 9.00 1.68
C ARG A 82 10.98 8.27 2.39
N ILE A 83 9.73 8.73 2.25
CA ILE A 83 8.56 8.10 2.87
C ILE A 83 8.38 6.69 2.29
N PHE A 84 8.36 6.58 0.96
CA PHE A 84 8.27 5.30 0.26
C PHE A 84 9.42 4.36 0.63
N THR A 85 10.66 4.87 0.62
CA THR A 85 11.84 4.08 0.98
C THR A 85 11.79 3.59 2.43
N THR A 86 11.37 4.43 3.38
CA THR A 86 11.21 4.04 4.79
C THR A 86 10.15 2.97 4.95
N LEU A 87 9.01 3.11 4.28
CA LEU A 87 7.92 2.13 4.34
C LEU A 87 8.36 0.77 3.79
N VAL A 88 8.99 0.73 2.61
CA VAL A 88 9.52 -0.50 2.02
C VAL A 88 10.60 -1.13 2.91
N ASN A 89 11.52 -0.33 3.45
CA ASN A 89 12.58 -0.84 4.32
C ASN A 89 12.06 -1.35 5.67
N SER A 90 10.88 -0.91 6.12
CA SER A 90 10.25 -1.40 7.36
C SER A 90 9.73 -2.84 7.26
N MET A 91 9.56 -3.39 6.05
CA MET A 91 8.98 -4.72 5.85
C MET A 91 9.73 -5.84 6.57
N ARG A 92 11.05 -5.76 6.64
CA ARG A 92 11.84 -6.75 7.37
C ARG A 92 11.46 -6.78 8.86
N THR A 93 11.31 -5.61 9.47
CA THR A 93 10.94 -5.48 10.89
C THR A 93 9.51 -6.00 11.12
N ARG A 94 8.55 -5.60 10.28
CA ARG A 94 7.16 -6.09 10.31
C ARG A 94 7.10 -7.62 10.29
N CYS A 95 7.80 -8.26 9.34
CA CYS A 95 7.85 -9.71 9.24
C CYS A 95 8.45 -10.38 10.48
N VAL A 96 9.53 -9.81 11.04
CA VAL A 96 10.17 -10.33 12.26
C VAL A 96 9.21 -10.23 13.46
N GLU A 97 8.49 -9.11 13.61
CA GLU A 97 7.52 -8.95 14.68
C GLU A 97 6.33 -9.89 14.54
N CYS A 98 5.81 -10.08 13.32
CA CYS A 98 4.76 -11.04 13.05
C CYS A 98 5.22 -12.46 13.42
N GLN A 99 6.45 -12.83 13.07
CA GLN A 99 7.05 -14.11 13.45
C GLN A 99 7.18 -14.26 14.97
N ASN A 100 7.70 -13.25 15.67
CA ASN A 100 7.83 -13.25 17.12
C ASN A 100 6.47 -13.33 17.82
N SER A 101 5.44 -12.78 17.19
CA SER A 101 4.04 -12.83 17.64
C SER A 101 3.31 -14.08 17.17
N GLN A 102 4.01 -15.06 16.56
CA GLN A 102 3.44 -16.31 16.05
C GLN A 102 2.27 -16.11 15.06
N GLY A 103 2.38 -15.08 14.21
CA GLY A 103 1.32 -14.70 13.26
C GLY A 103 0.29 -13.72 13.83
N GLY A 104 0.44 -13.27 15.08
CA GLY A 104 -0.35 -12.19 15.67
C GLY A 104 -0.02 -10.80 15.12
N TYR A 105 -0.75 -9.80 15.60
CA TYR A 105 -0.60 -8.40 15.20
C TYR A 105 0.77 -7.82 15.53
N THR A 106 1.31 -7.01 14.63
CA THR A 106 2.46 -6.15 14.88
C THR A 106 2.00 -4.78 15.40
N HIS A 107 2.96 -3.89 15.71
CA HIS A 107 2.64 -2.53 16.15
C HIS A 107 2.32 -1.55 15.00
N TYR A 108 2.36 -2.02 13.75
CA TYR A 108 2.23 -1.22 12.53
C TYR A 108 0.79 -1.07 12.04
#